data_AF-A0A7S0Y6P6-F1
#
_entry.id   AF-A0A7S0Y6P6-F1
#
_cell.length_a   1.000
_cell.length_b   1.000
_cell.length_c   1.000
_cell.angle_alpha   90.00
_cell.angle_beta   90.00
_cell.angle_gamma   90.00
#
_symmetry.space_group_name_H-M   'P 1'
#
loop_
_entity.id
_entity.type
_entity.pdbx_description
1 polymer ?
#
loop_
_entity_poly.entity_id
_entity_poly.type
_entity_poly.pdbx_seq_one_letter_code
_entity_poly.pdbx_strand_id
1 'polypeptide(L)'
;SRLGQVAGDTVSGIFCAYRGKWSIGSRILGRGLGPSPRTPSRWSHVRLSAKVPSRNRGLLPTNDKPPTVILHGLLGSASNWRTFMGRKDVFQEGQYVAAIDLRNHGSSGWSDSMTWHDMYDDVLEYFKELGVDKAHLIGHSMG
;
A
#
# COMPACT_ATOMS: atom_id res chain seq x y z
N SER A 1 -0.38 -26.09 41.19
CA SER A 1 -0.79 -24.68 41.30
C SER A 1 0.29 -23.82 40.66
N ARG A 2 0.01 -23.22 39.49
CA ARG A 2 0.95 -22.31 38.80
C ARG A 2 0.91 -20.96 39.51
N LEU A 3 2.06 -20.52 40.03
CA LEU A 3 2.26 -19.14 40.45
C LEU A 3 2.56 -18.31 39.21
N GLY A 4 1.69 -17.33 38.96
CA GLY A 4 1.84 -16.35 37.91
C GLY A 4 2.96 -15.36 38.25
N GLN A 5 3.77 -15.07 37.25
CA GLN A 5 4.71 -13.97 37.28
C GLN A 5 4.09 -12.82 36.48
N VAL A 6 3.84 -11.72 37.20
CA VAL A 6 3.39 -10.45 36.65
C VAL A 6 4.63 -9.71 36.16
N ALA A 7 4.64 -9.31 34.90
CA ALA A 7 5.55 -8.30 34.38
C ALA A 7 4.74 -7.40 33.45
N GLY A 8 4.68 -6.12 33.78
CA GLY A 8 4.03 -5.11 32.97
C GLY A 8 4.78 -4.85 31.68
N ASP A 9 4.11 -4.21 30.73
CA ASP A 9 4.58 -2.93 30.23
C ASP A 9 3.47 -2.22 29.45
N THR A 10 3.34 -0.95 29.77
CA THR A 10 2.46 0.03 29.15
C THR A 10 3.17 0.57 27.91
N VAL A 11 2.57 0.50 26.73
CA VAL A 11 2.71 1.55 25.72
C VAL A 11 1.38 1.72 24.99
N SER A 12 0.74 2.85 25.27
CA SER A 12 -0.41 3.36 24.53
C SER A 12 0.04 3.74 23.11
N GLY A 13 -0.48 3.04 22.11
CA GLY A 13 -0.37 3.41 20.71
C GLY A 13 -1.72 3.17 20.06
N ILE A 14 -2.40 4.22 19.65
CA ILE A 14 -3.66 4.11 18.90
C ILE A 14 -3.29 3.56 17.51
N PHE A 15 -3.30 2.24 17.38
CA PHE A 15 -3.29 1.56 16.09
C PHE A 15 -4.74 1.42 15.62
N CYS A 16 -5.14 2.28 14.69
CA CYS A 16 -6.37 2.04 13.94
C CYS A 16 -6.09 0.96 12.88
N ALA A 17 -6.16 -0.31 13.30
CA ALA A 17 -6.04 -1.44 12.37
C ALA A 17 -7.39 -1.66 11.67
N TYR A 18 -7.52 -1.17 10.43
CA TYR A 18 -8.68 -1.49 9.61
C TYR A 18 -8.55 -2.92 9.06
N ARG A 19 -9.32 -3.87 9.61
CA ARG A 19 -9.43 -5.24 9.09
C ARG A 19 -10.55 -5.33 8.05
N GLY A 20 -10.30 -4.83 6.83
CA GLY A 20 -11.17 -5.09 5.68
C GLY A 20 -10.93 -6.50 5.13
N LYS A 21 -11.99 -7.33 5.04
CA LYS A 21 -11.96 -8.55 4.21
C LYS A 21 -12.37 -8.17 2.79
N TRP A 22 -11.50 -8.43 1.82
CA TRP A 22 -11.77 -8.21 0.40
C TRP A 22 -11.88 -9.57 -0.31
N SER A 23 -12.81 -9.70 -1.25
CA SER A 23 -12.94 -10.86 -2.12
C SER A 23 -12.95 -10.36 -3.56
N ILE A 24 -11.94 -10.75 -4.33
CA ILE A 24 -11.85 -10.46 -5.76
C ILE A 24 -12.37 -11.70 -6.50
N GLY A 25 -13.44 -11.52 -7.27
CA GLY A 25 -13.98 -12.57 -8.14
C GLY A 25 -13.00 -12.89 -9.26
N SER A 26 -12.62 -14.16 -9.40
CA SER A 26 -11.79 -14.63 -10.50
C SER A 26 -12.57 -14.63 -11.81
N ARG A 27 -12.00 -14.06 -12.88
CA ARG A 27 -12.45 -14.33 -14.25
C ARG A 27 -11.28 -14.59 -15.17
N ILE A 28 -11.32 -15.79 -15.75
CA ILE A 28 -10.35 -16.38 -16.67
C ILE A 28 -10.52 -15.80 -18.08
N LEU A 29 -9.37 -15.60 -18.73
CA LEU A 29 -9.01 -15.31 -20.14
C LEU A 29 -10.08 -15.42 -21.24
N GLY A 30 -10.08 -14.42 -22.14
CA GLY A 30 -10.69 -14.54 -23.46
C GLY A 30 -10.53 -13.31 -24.38
N ARG A 31 -9.54 -13.37 -25.28
CA ARG A 31 -9.45 -12.78 -26.65
C ARG A 31 -9.65 -11.26 -26.87
N GLY A 32 -8.78 -10.73 -27.74
CA GLY A 32 -8.58 -9.31 -28.03
C GLY A 32 -9.80 -8.54 -28.52
N LEU A 33 -9.81 -7.27 -28.13
CA LEU A 33 -10.53 -6.17 -28.76
C LEU A 33 -9.57 -4.98 -28.79
N GLY A 34 -9.51 -4.27 -29.93
CA GLY A 34 -8.71 -3.07 -30.13
C GLY A 34 -9.08 -1.94 -29.17
N PRO A 35 -8.38 -0.79 -29.23
CA PRO A 35 -8.61 0.30 -28.29
C PRO A 35 -10.08 0.75 -28.36
N SER A 36 -10.81 0.50 -27.27
CA SER A 36 -12.17 1.01 -27.07
C SER A 36 -12.16 2.53 -27.18
N PRO A 37 -13.15 3.16 -27.84
CA PRO A 37 -13.33 4.60 -27.78
C PRO A 37 -13.49 5.00 -26.31
N ARG A 38 -12.63 5.92 -25.85
CA ARG A 38 -12.59 6.38 -24.46
C ARG A 38 -13.88 7.14 -24.17
N THR A 39 -14.79 6.52 -23.42
CA THR A 39 -15.77 7.27 -22.63
C THR A 39 -14.99 8.17 -21.66
N PRO A 40 -15.35 9.45 -21.50
CA PRO A 40 -14.66 10.31 -20.55
C PRO A 40 -15.02 9.82 -19.14
N SER A 41 -14.12 9.08 -18.50
CA SER A 41 -14.32 8.65 -17.11
C SER A 41 -14.19 9.86 -16.20
N ARG A 42 -15.27 10.16 -15.48
CA ARG A 42 -15.38 11.29 -14.55
C ARG A 42 -14.48 11.18 -13.32
N TRP A 43 -13.61 10.18 -13.23
CA TRP A 43 -12.58 10.02 -12.20
C TRP A 43 -11.36 9.40 -12.88
N SER A 44 -10.31 10.19 -13.06
CA SER A 44 -9.05 9.72 -13.65
C SER A 44 -8.13 9.32 -12.51
N HIS A 45 -8.11 8.03 -12.17
CA HIS A 45 -7.12 7.51 -11.22
C HIS A 45 -5.73 7.94 -11.66
N VAL A 46 -4.91 8.42 -10.73
CA VAL A 46 -3.52 8.76 -11.03
C VAL A 46 -2.63 7.57 -10.73
N ARG A 47 -1.62 7.37 -11.57
CA ARG A 47 -0.65 6.31 -11.33
C ARG A 47 0.22 6.66 -10.13
N LEU A 48 0.19 5.81 -9.11
CA LEU A 48 1.03 5.95 -7.93
C LEU A 48 2.43 5.39 -8.19
N SER A 49 3.44 6.14 -7.77
CA SER A 49 4.84 5.71 -7.80
C SER A 49 5.21 5.06 -6.47
N ALA A 50 6.07 4.04 -6.53
CA ALA A 50 6.51 3.30 -5.36
C ALA A 50 8.03 3.36 -5.22
N LYS A 51 8.50 3.45 -3.97
CA LYS A 51 9.91 3.32 -3.60
C LYS A 51 10.09 2.06 -2.78
N VAL A 52 11.03 1.24 -3.22
CA VAL A 52 11.37 -0.06 -2.62
C VAL A 52 12.83 0.01 -2.14
N PRO A 53 13.13 -0.41 -0.90
CA PRO A 53 14.52 -0.44 -0.41
C PRO A 53 15.38 -1.43 -1.21
N SER A 54 16.68 -1.19 -1.29
CA SER A 54 17.59 -1.97 -2.15
C SER A 54 17.56 -3.48 -1.89
N ARG A 55 17.36 -3.90 -0.63
CA ARG A 55 17.28 -5.32 -0.25
C ARG A 55 16.02 -6.04 -0.77
N ASN A 56 15.01 -5.28 -1.20
CA ASN A 56 13.75 -5.80 -1.73
C ASN A 56 13.67 -5.63 -3.26
N ARG A 57 14.71 -5.09 -3.92
CA ARG A 57 14.72 -4.93 -5.39
C ARG A 57 14.63 -6.30 -6.07
N GLY A 58 13.75 -6.41 -7.06
CA GLY A 58 13.50 -7.65 -7.78
C GLY A 58 12.57 -8.64 -7.07
N LEU A 59 12.16 -8.37 -5.83
CA LEU A 59 11.08 -9.12 -5.21
C LEU A 59 9.75 -8.71 -5.84
N LEU A 60 8.91 -9.70 -6.10
CA LEU A 60 7.52 -9.49 -6.48
C LEU A 60 6.64 -9.81 -5.26
N PRO A 61 5.56 -9.03 -5.04
CA PRO A 61 4.61 -9.34 -3.99
C PRO A 61 3.89 -10.66 -4.29
N THR A 62 3.55 -11.42 -3.24
CA THR A 62 2.77 -12.66 -3.38
C THR A 62 1.68 -12.72 -2.31
N ASN A 63 0.67 -13.54 -2.54
CA ASN A 63 -0.40 -13.76 -1.57
C ASN A 63 0.06 -14.55 -0.33
N ASP A 64 1.09 -15.40 -0.47
CA ASP A 64 1.67 -16.18 0.65
C ASP A 64 2.56 -15.32 1.55
N LYS A 65 3.16 -14.26 0.99
CA LYS A 65 3.92 -13.23 1.72
C LYS A 65 3.36 -11.86 1.38
N PRO A 66 2.23 -11.47 2.01
CA PRO A 66 1.56 -10.21 1.72
C PRO A 66 2.53 -9.03 1.79
N PRO A 67 2.51 -8.14 0.78
CA PRO A 67 3.36 -6.97 0.79
C PRO A 67 3.00 -6.05 1.95
N THR A 68 3.99 -5.31 2.45
CA THR A 68 3.74 -4.14 3.29
C THR A 68 3.87 -2.87 2.47
N VAL A 69 2.82 -2.07 2.44
CA VAL A 69 2.78 -0.79 1.74
C VAL A 69 2.60 0.34 2.75
N ILE A 70 3.40 1.38 2.62
CA ILE A 70 3.42 2.53 3.54
C ILE A 70 2.90 3.78 2.83
N LEU A 71 1.94 4.45 3.45
CA LEU A 71 1.31 5.69 2.99
C LEU A 71 1.85 6.87 3.82
N HIS A 72 2.40 7.89 3.16
CA HIS A 72 2.96 9.05 3.84
C HIS A 72 1.88 10.07 4.26
N GLY A 73 2.22 10.95 5.20
CA GLY A 73 1.35 12.05 5.62
C GLY A 73 1.43 13.28 4.71
N LEU A 74 0.64 14.30 5.05
CA LEU A 74 0.63 15.58 4.33
C LEU A 74 2.04 16.22 4.29
N LEU A 75 2.39 16.84 3.16
CA LEU A 75 3.72 17.40 2.87
C LEU A 75 4.88 16.38 2.83
N GLY A 76 4.56 15.09 2.93
CA GLY A 76 5.52 13.99 2.87
C GLY A 76 5.71 13.40 1.46
N SER A 77 6.55 12.39 1.39
CA SER A 77 6.74 11.51 0.23
C SER A 77 7.18 10.12 0.69
N ALA A 78 7.14 9.13 -0.20
CA ALA A 78 7.71 7.81 -0.01
C ALA A 78 9.19 7.84 0.42
N SER A 79 9.92 8.89 0.07
CA SER A 79 11.33 9.06 0.46
C SER A 79 11.52 9.17 1.96
N ASN A 80 10.54 9.68 2.70
CA ASN A 80 10.62 9.80 4.16
C ASN A 80 10.71 8.45 4.87
N TRP A 81 10.26 7.37 4.22
CA TRP A 81 10.18 6.04 4.80
C TRP A 81 11.38 5.14 4.48
N ARG A 82 12.38 5.64 3.73
CA ARG A 82 13.52 4.82 3.25
C ARG A 82 14.26 4.09 4.38
N THR A 83 14.58 4.80 5.46
CA THR A 83 15.29 4.21 6.62
C THR A 83 14.42 3.16 7.32
N PHE A 84 13.13 3.45 7.50
CA PHE A 84 12.20 2.53 8.16
C PHE A 84 12.00 1.24 7.35
N MET A 85 11.78 1.32 6.03
CA MET A 85 11.66 0.14 5.16
C MET A 85 12.91 -0.76 5.15
N GLY A 86 14.08 -0.20 5.47
CA GLY A 86 15.34 -0.94 5.56
C GLY A 86 15.50 -1.79 6.82
N ARG A 87 14.63 -1.63 7.82
CA ARG A 87 14.73 -2.32 9.12
C ARG A 87 14.43 -3.81 9.00
N LYS A 88 15.45 -4.65 9.26
CA LYS A 88 15.36 -6.12 9.22
C LYS A 88 14.64 -6.72 10.43
N ASP A 89 14.60 -5.98 11.53
CA ASP A 89 13.90 -6.35 12.76
C ASP A 89 12.38 -6.13 12.67
N VAL A 90 11.93 -5.27 11.75
CA VAL A 90 10.51 -4.99 11.50
C VAL A 90 9.96 -5.84 10.35
N PHE A 91 10.74 -5.99 9.28
CA PHE A 91 10.28 -6.56 8.02
C PHE A 91 11.07 -7.81 7.65
N GLN A 92 10.34 -8.92 7.46
CA GLN A 92 10.91 -10.23 7.19
C GLN A 92 11.72 -10.27 5.90
N GLU A 93 12.69 -11.17 5.85
CA GLU A 93 13.46 -11.42 4.62
C GLU A 93 12.57 -12.01 3.51
N GLY A 94 12.73 -11.47 2.30
CA GLY A 94 11.91 -11.85 1.15
C GLY A 94 10.46 -11.35 1.18
N GLN A 95 10.04 -10.56 2.18
CA GLN A 95 8.76 -9.85 2.14
C GLN A 95 8.86 -8.66 1.18
N TYR A 96 7.86 -8.39 0.35
CA TYR A 96 7.83 -7.15 -0.45
C TYR A 96 7.46 -5.97 0.46
N VAL A 97 8.27 -4.90 0.46
CA VAL A 97 8.02 -3.69 1.24
C VAL A 97 8.18 -2.48 0.34
N ALA A 98 7.18 -1.60 0.31
CA ALA A 98 7.20 -0.37 -0.48
C ALA A 98 6.58 0.80 0.29
N ALA A 99 7.03 2.00 -0.01
CA ALA A 99 6.32 3.23 0.32
C ALA A 99 5.87 3.87 -0.99
N ILE A 100 4.62 4.32 -1.05
CA ILE A 100 4.09 4.97 -2.26
C ILE A 100 3.98 6.47 -2.07
N ASP A 101 4.25 7.21 -3.13
CA ASP A 101 3.89 8.62 -3.19
C ASP A 101 2.37 8.67 -3.48
N LEU A 102 1.59 9.37 -2.66
CA LEU A 102 0.16 9.56 -2.89
C LEU A 102 -0.06 10.59 -4.01
N ARG A 103 -1.28 10.68 -4.55
CA ARG A 103 -1.61 11.69 -5.57
C ARG A 103 -1.12 13.09 -5.17
N ASN A 104 -0.67 13.86 -6.15
CA ASN A 104 -0.12 15.22 -5.95
C ASN A 104 1.12 15.28 -5.03
N HIS A 105 1.81 14.16 -4.80
CA HIS A 105 3.04 14.09 -4.04
C HIS A 105 4.13 13.33 -4.79
N GLY A 106 5.39 13.68 -4.51
CA GLY A 106 6.57 12.98 -5.02
C GLY A 106 6.54 12.77 -6.54
N SER A 107 6.70 11.51 -6.97
CA SER A 107 6.74 11.13 -8.39
C SER A 107 5.44 10.52 -8.90
N SER A 108 4.36 10.57 -8.12
CA SER A 108 3.04 10.11 -8.54
C SER A 108 2.36 11.10 -9.48
N GLY A 109 1.31 10.65 -10.16
CA GLY A 109 0.54 11.53 -11.03
C GLY A 109 -0.10 12.70 -10.27
N TRP A 110 -0.24 13.81 -10.98
CA TRP A 110 -0.84 15.05 -10.48
C TRP A 110 -2.21 15.26 -11.10
N SER A 111 -3.15 15.77 -10.31
CA SER A 111 -4.54 16.04 -10.68
C SER A 111 -5.08 17.24 -9.92
N ASP A 112 -6.01 17.96 -10.53
CA ASP A 112 -6.71 19.07 -9.88
C ASP A 112 -7.60 18.61 -8.71
N SER A 113 -8.01 17.32 -8.69
CA SER A 113 -8.82 16.75 -7.61
C SER A 113 -7.98 15.97 -6.59
N MET A 114 -8.24 16.20 -5.31
CA MET A 114 -7.58 15.51 -4.20
C MET A 114 -8.57 15.23 -3.06
N THR A 115 -9.69 14.59 -3.38
CA THR A 115 -10.64 14.16 -2.36
C THR A 115 -10.16 12.87 -1.67
N TRP A 116 -10.79 12.49 -0.57
CA TRP A 116 -10.48 11.21 0.10
C TRP A 116 -10.88 10.00 -0.74
N HIS A 117 -12.00 10.06 -1.46
CA HIS A 117 -12.46 8.98 -2.35
C HIS A 117 -11.49 8.74 -3.50
N ASP A 118 -11.07 9.83 -4.10
CA ASP A 118 -9.98 9.93 -5.04
C ASP A 118 -8.71 9.20 -4.56
N MET A 119 -8.18 9.58 -3.39
CA MET A 119 -6.98 8.94 -2.84
C MET A 119 -7.18 7.45 -2.55
N TYR A 120 -8.34 7.10 -1.99
CA TYR A 120 -8.72 5.71 -1.74
C TYR A 120 -8.72 4.89 -3.04
N ASP A 121 -9.31 5.42 -4.10
CA ASP A 121 -9.41 4.74 -5.38
C ASP A 121 -8.04 4.53 -6.05
N ASP A 122 -7.12 5.49 -5.97
CA ASP A 122 -5.76 5.31 -6.50
C ASP A 122 -4.99 4.23 -5.73
N VAL A 123 -5.14 4.20 -4.41
CA VAL A 123 -4.50 3.17 -3.57
C VAL A 123 -5.10 1.80 -3.89
N LEU A 124 -6.41 1.73 -4.09
CA LEU A 124 -7.09 0.50 -4.49
C LEU A 124 -6.60 0.03 -5.86
N GLU A 125 -6.47 0.93 -6.83
CA GLU A 125 -5.94 0.60 -8.16
C GLU A 125 -4.48 0.14 -8.10
N TYR A 126 -3.65 0.78 -7.27
CA TYR A 126 -2.28 0.34 -7.02
C TYR A 126 -2.21 -1.12 -6.52
N PHE A 127 -3.09 -1.53 -5.60
CA PHE A 127 -3.13 -2.93 -5.15
C PHE A 127 -3.62 -3.91 -6.21
N LYS A 128 -4.54 -3.49 -7.09
CA LYS A 128 -4.93 -4.30 -8.27
C LYS A 128 -3.76 -4.48 -9.22
N GLU A 129 -2.99 -3.43 -9.49
CA GLU A 129 -1.78 -3.49 -10.33
C GLU A 129 -0.72 -4.42 -9.71
N LEU A 130 -0.59 -4.45 -8.39
CA LEU A 130 0.29 -5.39 -7.68
C LEU A 130 -0.20 -6.85 -7.75
N GLY A 131 -1.47 -7.09 -8.10
CA GLY A 131 -2.03 -8.44 -8.23
C GLY A 131 -2.13 -9.20 -6.91
N VAL A 132 -2.34 -8.51 -5.80
CA VAL A 132 -2.45 -9.11 -4.46
C VAL A 132 -3.84 -8.97 -3.86
N ASP A 133 -4.29 -10.02 -3.18
CA ASP A 133 -5.58 -10.03 -2.47
C ASP A 133 -5.45 -9.53 -1.02
N LYS A 134 -4.23 -9.53 -0.49
CA LYS A 134 -3.91 -9.16 0.89
C LYS A 134 -2.65 -8.32 0.91
N ALA A 135 -2.66 -7.31 1.77
CA ALA A 135 -1.49 -6.49 2.07
C ALA A 135 -1.55 -6.00 3.51
N HIS A 136 -0.39 -5.66 4.07
CA HIS A 136 -0.28 -4.85 5.26
C HIS A 136 -0.18 -3.39 4.84
N LEU A 137 -1.02 -2.53 5.43
CA LEU A 137 -1.01 -1.10 5.16
C LEU A 137 -0.55 -0.36 6.40
N ILE A 138 0.42 0.54 6.25
CA ILE A 138 0.89 1.43 7.32
C ILE A 138 0.63 2.85 6.86
N GLY A 139 -0.34 3.50 7.51
CA GLY A 139 -0.69 4.89 7.26
C GLY A 139 -0.07 5.83 8.28
N HIS A 140 0.31 7.03 7.85
CA HIS A 140 0.71 8.11 8.74
C HIS A 140 -0.12 9.37 8.46
N SER A 141 -0.91 9.78 9.45
CA SER A 141 -1.78 10.96 9.39
C SER A 141 -2.76 10.93 8.22
N MET A 142 -2.42 11.55 7.09
CA MET A 142 -3.24 11.53 5.88
C MET A 142 -3.23 10.16 5.19
N GLY A 143 -2.11 9.45 5.27
CA GLY A 143 -1.98 8.10 4.74
C GLY A 143 -2.60 7.05 5.64
#